data_AF-A0A1M6E6J1-F1
#
_entry.id   AF-A0A1M6E6J1-F1
#
_cell.length_a   1.000
_cell.length_b   1.000
_cell.length_c   1.000
_cell.angle_alpha   90.00
_cell.angle_beta   90.00
_cell.angle_gamma   90.00
#
_symmetry.space_group_name_H-M   'P 1'
#
loop_
_entity.id
_entity.type
_entity.pdbx_description
1 polymer ?
#
loop_
_entity_poly.entity_id
_entity_poly.type
_entity_poly.pdbx_seq_one_letter_code
_entity_poly.pdbx_strand_id
1 'polypeptide(L)'
;MFFFSTKPRFMALISPTRKYLQLLSALILLLHSLYGCKSLPHKKLHLTIDQALASEGNNNYFQGVFIYDPQKKDTLYQHNSQKYFTPASNTKIFTLFASLKTLPNNIPALKYVVLGDTLYMEGTGDPTLLHHYYNDSTALKFAAGYPNIALHLNNFQETKFGPGWAWDDYDRNYSPERSGLPLYGNTLSVYQTDTIVASPSFFSPKIISQKQATRRALTENLFYVAPNRKDTLEIPFLVDSLVIQNLLEKALHKKLSLVPKMPASEKRTIYSIPSDSLYTRMMYESDNFIAEQLLILASSTLSDTLSSAKARNHVLDTYLKEMPQSPRWVDGSGLSRYNLFSPESIVFVLNKMYQEIPQERLLGYFPIGGISGTLKDSYPGKNSPYIYAKSGSLGNNYCLSGYLLTNSGKTLIFSFMNNHFKKSSKEVKEQMQEIFEWLRDNY
;
A
#
# COMPACT_ATOMS: atom_id res chain seq x y z
N MET A 1 -58.48 -65.11 -53.49
CA MET A 1 -58.52 -64.41 -54.78
C MET A 1 -57.56 -63.23 -54.71
N PHE A 2 -56.63 -63.14 -55.65
CA PHE A 2 -55.47 -62.23 -55.74
C PHE A 2 -55.82 -60.73 -55.73
N PHE A 3 -54.96 -59.86 -55.18
CA PHE A 3 -53.99 -59.05 -55.95
C PHE A 3 -53.09 -58.18 -55.03
N PHE A 4 -51.79 -58.15 -55.36
CA PHE A 4 -50.75 -57.25 -54.85
C PHE A 4 -50.90 -55.83 -55.41
N SER A 5 -50.48 -54.81 -54.66
CA SER A 5 -50.16 -53.48 -55.22
C SER A 5 -48.90 -52.90 -54.55
N THR A 6 -47.86 -52.72 -55.35
CA THR A 6 -46.59 -52.05 -55.04
C THR A 6 -46.71 -50.56 -55.38
N LYS A 7 -46.17 -49.67 -54.53
CA LYS A 7 -45.94 -48.25 -54.84
C LYS A 7 -44.43 -47.94 -54.86
N PRO A 8 -43.93 -47.12 -55.80
CA PRO A 8 -42.50 -46.83 -55.93
C PRO A 8 -42.05 -45.67 -55.01
N ARG A 9 -40.80 -45.75 -54.54
CA ARG A 9 -40.07 -44.65 -53.89
C ARG A 9 -39.47 -43.74 -54.95
N PHE A 10 -39.85 -42.46 -54.96
CA PHE A 10 -39.14 -41.42 -55.72
C PHE A 10 -37.92 -40.93 -54.92
N MET A 11 -36.73 -41.13 -55.49
CA MET A 11 -35.46 -40.62 -54.98
C MET A 11 -35.23 -39.25 -55.64
N ALA A 12 -35.36 -38.16 -54.87
CA ALA A 12 -35.07 -36.81 -55.37
C ALA A 12 -33.56 -36.60 -55.45
N LEU A 13 -33.04 -36.52 -56.68
CA LEU A 13 -31.66 -36.12 -56.99
C LEU A 13 -31.50 -34.62 -56.68
N ILE A 14 -30.84 -34.31 -55.56
CA ILE A 14 -30.40 -32.96 -55.23
C ILE A 14 -29.18 -32.64 -56.10
N SER A 15 -29.27 -31.59 -56.93
CA SER A 15 -28.18 -31.19 -57.84
C SER A 15 -26.90 -30.83 -57.07
N PRO A 16 -25.70 -31.20 -57.58
CA PRO A 16 -24.43 -30.94 -56.90
C PRO A 16 -24.19 -29.44 -56.63
N THR A 17 -24.72 -28.55 -57.47
CA THR A 17 -24.61 -27.09 -57.34
C THR A 17 -25.22 -26.53 -56.05
N ARG A 18 -26.30 -27.15 -55.53
CA ARG A 18 -26.98 -26.68 -54.31
C ARG A 18 -26.21 -27.03 -53.04
N LYS A 19 -25.49 -28.16 -53.03
CA LYS A 19 -24.61 -28.57 -51.92
C LYS A 19 -23.36 -27.69 -51.82
N TYR A 20 -22.76 -27.31 -52.95
CA TYR A 20 -21.64 -26.37 -52.97
C TYR A 20 -22.03 -24.98 -52.49
N LEU A 21 -23.21 -24.47 -52.87
CA LEU A 21 -23.71 -23.20 -52.35
C LEU A 21 -23.94 -23.24 -50.84
N GLN A 22 -24.53 -24.33 -50.32
CA GLN A 22 -24.76 -24.52 -48.88
C GLN A 22 -23.46 -24.62 -48.08
N LEU A 23 -22.46 -25.33 -48.61
CA LEU A 23 -21.11 -25.41 -48.03
C LEU A 23 -20.38 -24.05 -48.07
N LEU A 24 -20.53 -23.28 -49.16
CA LEU A 24 -19.94 -21.94 -49.24
C LEU A 24 -20.61 -20.98 -48.25
N SER A 25 -21.93 -21.01 -48.13
CA SER A 25 -22.65 -20.19 -47.13
C SER A 25 -22.33 -20.58 -45.69
N ALA A 26 -22.15 -21.89 -45.42
CA ALA A 26 -21.72 -22.38 -44.11
C ALA A 26 -20.28 -21.95 -43.81
N LEU A 27 -19.37 -21.99 -44.80
CA LEU A 27 -17.99 -21.52 -44.66
C LEU A 27 -17.92 -20.00 -44.45
N ILE A 28 -18.77 -19.22 -45.14
CA ILE A 28 -18.87 -17.76 -44.95
C ILE A 28 -19.44 -17.43 -43.57
N LEU A 29 -20.47 -18.14 -43.09
CA LEU A 29 -21.00 -17.99 -41.72
C LEU A 29 -19.97 -18.40 -40.66
N LEU A 30 -19.18 -19.46 -40.90
CA LEU A 30 -18.08 -19.85 -40.02
C LEU A 30 -16.95 -18.81 -40.02
N LEU A 31 -16.58 -18.26 -41.19
CA LEU A 31 -15.61 -17.18 -41.31
C LEU A 31 -16.10 -15.88 -40.63
N HIS A 32 -17.39 -15.57 -40.66
CA HIS A 32 -17.97 -14.43 -39.94
C HIS A 32 -18.05 -14.66 -38.41
N SER A 33 -18.14 -15.90 -37.95
CA SER A 33 -18.06 -16.24 -36.52
C SER A 33 -16.64 -16.18 -35.94
N LEU A 34 -15.60 -16.22 -36.79
CA LEU A 34 -14.19 -16.17 -36.39
C LEU A 34 -13.60 -14.74 -36.36
N TYR A 35 -14.30 -13.76 -36.93
CA TYR A 35 -14.01 -12.34 -36.67
C TYR A 35 -14.78 -11.89 -35.43
N GLY A 36 -14.22 -12.13 -34.24
CA GLY A 36 -14.71 -11.53 -33.02
C GLY A 36 -14.75 -10.00 -33.17
N CYS A 37 -15.93 -9.43 -33.42
CA CYS A 37 -16.13 -8.00 -33.41
C CYS A 37 -15.95 -7.50 -31.97
N LYS A 38 -14.71 -7.15 -31.61
CA LYS A 38 -14.48 -6.29 -30.44
C LYS A 38 -15.38 -5.07 -30.59
N SER A 39 -16.21 -4.82 -29.58
CA SER A 39 -17.19 -3.73 -29.61
C SER A 39 -16.49 -2.40 -29.93
N LEU A 40 -17.17 -1.50 -30.62
CA LEU A 40 -16.64 -0.18 -30.98
C LEU A 40 -16.02 0.58 -29.77
N PRO A 41 -16.61 0.54 -28.55
CA PRO A 41 -16.00 1.12 -27.36
C PRO A 41 -14.65 0.50 -26.99
N HIS A 42 -14.49 -0.82 -27.11
CA HIS A 42 -13.23 -1.51 -26.81
C HIS A 42 -12.14 -1.13 -27.82
N LYS A 43 -12.46 -1.01 -29.12
CA LYS A 43 -11.49 -0.55 -30.12
C LYS A 43 -11.04 0.90 -29.85
N LYS A 44 -11.99 1.77 -29.50
CA LYS A 44 -11.72 3.19 -29.20
C LYS A 44 -10.89 3.35 -27.91
N LEU A 45 -11.13 2.53 -26.90
CA LEU A 45 -10.32 2.47 -25.67
C LEU A 45 -8.85 2.17 -25.98
N HIS A 46 -8.60 1.09 -26.73
CA HIS A 46 -7.23 0.69 -27.09
C HIS A 46 -6.54 1.79 -27.88
N LEU A 47 -7.18 2.35 -28.90
CA LEU A 47 -6.63 3.46 -29.67
C LEU A 47 -6.29 4.68 -28.79
N THR A 48 -7.19 5.05 -27.87
CA THR A 48 -7.00 6.22 -26.98
C THR A 48 -5.80 6.02 -26.06
N ILE A 49 -5.69 4.85 -25.42
CA ILE A 49 -4.59 4.56 -24.51
C ILE A 49 -3.27 4.38 -25.29
N ASP A 50 -3.27 3.63 -26.39
CA ASP A 50 -2.07 3.39 -27.20
C ASP A 50 -1.49 4.70 -27.74
N GLN A 51 -2.34 5.63 -28.20
CA GLN A 51 -1.91 6.96 -28.64
C GLN A 51 -1.30 7.78 -27.51
N ALA A 52 -1.92 7.77 -26.32
CA ALA A 52 -1.38 8.47 -25.16
C ALA A 52 -0.03 7.89 -24.71
N LEU A 53 0.09 6.56 -24.68
CA LEU A 53 1.34 5.87 -24.34
C LEU A 53 2.45 6.16 -25.36
N ALA A 54 2.11 6.30 -26.65
CA ALA A 54 3.02 6.59 -27.74
C ALA A 54 3.26 8.11 -27.98
N SER A 55 2.71 8.99 -27.13
CA SER A 55 2.88 10.44 -27.30
C SER A 55 4.35 10.88 -27.26
N GLU A 56 4.64 11.99 -27.95
CA GLU A 56 6.01 12.52 -28.03
C GLU A 56 6.59 12.76 -26.63
N GLY A 57 7.84 12.33 -26.41
CA GLY A 57 8.48 12.37 -25.10
C GLY A 57 8.29 11.11 -24.24
N ASN A 58 7.41 10.17 -24.65
CA ASN A 58 7.20 8.90 -23.93
C ASN A 58 8.12 7.76 -24.35
N ASN A 59 8.86 7.93 -25.46
CA ASN A 59 9.70 6.89 -26.07
C ASN A 59 10.81 6.34 -25.14
N ASN A 60 11.18 7.08 -24.10
CA ASN A 60 12.34 6.79 -23.25
C ASN A 60 11.97 6.34 -21.82
N TYR A 61 10.69 6.16 -21.47
CA TYR A 61 10.31 5.70 -20.14
C TYR A 61 9.36 4.50 -20.17
N PHE A 62 9.53 3.61 -19.20
CA PHE A 62 8.88 2.31 -19.17
C PHE A 62 7.47 2.45 -18.58
N GLN A 63 6.46 2.05 -19.35
CA GLN A 63 5.05 2.21 -19.02
C GLN A 63 4.37 0.85 -18.90
N GLY A 64 3.53 0.70 -17.89
CA GLY A 64 2.72 -0.49 -17.63
C GLY A 64 1.30 -0.11 -17.26
N VAL A 65 0.31 -0.73 -17.92
CA VAL A 65 -1.11 -0.46 -17.71
C VAL A 65 -1.85 -1.78 -17.62
N PHE A 66 -2.74 -1.90 -16.63
CA PHE A 66 -3.71 -2.98 -16.58
C PHE A 66 -5.05 -2.42 -16.07
N ILE A 67 -6.12 -2.66 -16.82
CA ILE A 67 -7.48 -2.20 -16.51
C ILE A 67 -8.42 -3.39 -16.57
N TYR A 68 -9.15 -3.61 -15.48
CA TYR A 68 -9.97 -4.79 -15.25
C TYR A 68 -11.38 -4.40 -14.81
N ASP A 69 -12.38 -5.08 -15.38
CA ASP A 69 -13.77 -5.04 -14.91
C ASP A 69 -14.02 -6.21 -13.96
N PRO A 70 -14.14 -5.98 -12.64
CA PRO A 70 -14.32 -7.04 -11.66
C PRO A 70 -15.72 -7.66 -11.67
N GLN A 71 -16.72 -7.00 -12.24
CA GLN A 71 -18.08 -7.55 -12.33
C GLN A 71 -18.19 -8.52 -13.51
N LYS A 72 -17.63 -8.14 -14.67
CA LYS A 72 -17.58 -9.00 -15.86
C LYS A 72 -16.44 -10.02 -15.83
N LYS A 73 -15.49 -9.84 -14.93
CA LYS A 73 -14.22 -10.57 -14.86
C LYS A 73 -13.44 -10.48 -16.17
N ASP A 74 -13.40 -9.28 -16.76
CA ASP A 74 -12.85 -9.03 -18.09
C ASP A 74 -11.67 -8.06 -18.04
N THR A 75 -10.63 -8.36 -18.82
CA THR A 75 -9.47 -7.48 -19.00
C THR A 75 -9.78 -6.51 -20.13
N LEU A 76 -10.02 -5.25 -19.78
CA LEU A 76 -10.39 -4.21 -20.74
C LEU A 76 -9.18 -3.70 -21.54
N TYR A 77 -8.04 -3.59 -20.87
CA TYR A 77 -6.79 -3.13 -21.48
C TYR A 77 -5.57 -3.65 -20.71
N GLN A 78 -4.51 -3.96 -21.45
CA GLN A 78 -3.23 -4.36 -20.88
C GLN A 78 -2.07 -3.90 -21.77
N HIS A 79 -1.03 -3.32 -21.16
CA HIS A 79 0.22 -2.96 -21.79
C HIS A 79 1.36 -3.19 -20.81
N ASN A 80 2.34 -4.03 -21.15
CA ASN A 80 3.41 -4.45 -20.22
C ASN A 80 2.91 -4.90 -18.83
N SER A 81 1.68 -5.41 -18.72
CA SER A 81 1.01 -5.67 -17.44
C SER A 81 1.70 -6.72 -16.58
N GLN A 82 2.48 -7.60 -17.21
CA GLN A 82 3.23 -8.68 -16.57
C GLN A 82 4.70 -8.32 -16.28
N LYS A 83 5.15 -7.14 -16.71
CA LYS A 83 6.53 -6.70 -16.50
C LYS A 83 6.68 -6.09 -15.11
N TYR A 84 7.88 -6.21 -14.55
CA TYR A 84 8.19 -5.65 -13.24
C TYR A 84 8.56 -4.17 -13.31
N PHE A 85 8.04 -3.42 -12.36
CA PHE A 85 8.29 -2.00 -12.14
C PHE A 85 8.68 -1.77 -10.67
N THR A 86 9.43 -0.70 -10.42
CA THR A 86 9.54 -0.14 -9.08
C THR A 86 8.22 0.57 -8.75
N PRO A 87 7.44 0.07 -7.75
CA PRO A 87 6.08 0.55 -7.49
C PRO A 87 6.00 1.85 -6.71
N ALA A 88 7.11 2.26 -6.07
CA ALA A 88 7.08 3.27 -5.01
C ALA A 88 5.97 2.93 -3.98
N SER A 89 5.25 3.93 -3.45
CA SER A 89 4.21 3.71 -2.44
C SER A 89 2.99 2.89 -2.87
N ASN A 90 2.88 2.42 -4.12
CA ASN A 90 1.87 1.40 -4.45
C ASN A 90 2.14 0.06 -3.73
N THR A 91 3.36 -0.17 -3.21
CA THR A 91 3.65 -1.26 -2.26
C THR A 91 2.70 -1.25 -1.06
N LYS A 92 2.23 -0.07 -0.61
CA LYS A 92 1.31 0.04 0.53
C LYS A 92 -0.04 -0.63 0.29
N ILE A 93 -0.42 -0.92 -0.96
CA ILE A 93 -1.60 -1.74 -1.28
C ILE A 93 -1.43 -3.17 -0.75
N PHE A 94 -0.24 -3.75 -0.91
CA PHE A 94 0.09 -5.07 -0.36
C PHE A 94 0.22 -5.04 1.15
N THR A 95 0.80 -3.98 1.72
CA THR A 95 0.85 -3.77 3.17
C THR A 95 -0.55 -3.65 3.77
N LEU A 96 -1.44 -2.87 3.15
CA LEU A 96 -2.84 -2.76 3.55
C LEU A 96 -3.52 -4.13 3.54
N PHE A 97 -3.38 -4.87 2.44
CA PHE A 97 -3.94 -6.22 2.33
C PHE A 97 -3.39 -7.17 3.41
N ALA A 98 -2.07 -7.15 3.65
CA ALA A 98 -1.45 -7.95 4.68
C ALA A 98 -1.99 -7.62 6.08
N SER A 99 -2.11 -6.34 6.40
CA SER A 99 -2.69 -5.88 7.67
C SER A 99 -4.14 -6.30 7.82
N LEU A 100 -4.98 -6.14 6.79
CA LEU A 100 -6.38 -6.56 6.79
C LEU A 100 -6.56 -8.07 6.99
N LYS A 101 -5.58 -8.88 6.55
CA LYS A 101 -5.61 -10.34 6.71
C LYS A 101 -5.10 -10.85 8.04
N THR A 102 -4.25 -10.08 8.74
CA THR A 102 -3.48 -10.58 9.88
C THR A 102 -3.78 -9.88 11.20
N LEU A 103 -4.18 -8.60 11.16
CA LEU A 103 -4.40 -7.81 12.36
C LEU A 103 -5.87 -7.86 12.81
N PRO A 104 -6.12 -7.89 14.13
CA PRO A 104 -7.46 -7.79 14.68
C PRO A 104 -8.04 -6.37 14.51
N ASN A 105 -9.30 -6.18 14.90
CA ASN A 105 -10.01 -4.90 14.75
C ASN A 105 -9.41 -3.75 15.56
N ASN A 106 -8.70 -4.05 16.64
CA ASN A 106 -7.96 -3.06 17.43
C ASN A 106 -6.48 -3.44 17.45
N ILE A 107 -5.61 -2.44 17.49
CA ILE A 107 -4.17 -2.63 17.40
C ILE A 107 -3.62 -3.29 18.66
N PRO A 108 -2.88 -4.42 18.57
CA PRO A 108 -2.22 -5.01 19.73
C PRO A 108 -1.06 -4.10 20.14
N ALA A 109 -1.23 -3.32 21.19
CA ALA A 109 -0.31 -2.27 21.61
C ALA A 109 0.94 -2.81 22.31
N LEU A 110 0.75 -3.81 23.18
CA LEU A 110 1.82 -4.45 23.95
C LEU A 110 1.46 -5.89 24.27
N LYS A 111 2.49 -6.73 24.42
CA LYS A 111 2.40 -8.03 25.10
C LYS A 111 2.99 -7.94 26.50
N TYR A 112 2.39 -8.61 27.47
CA TYR A 112 2.80 -8.50 28.87
C TYR A 112 2.58 -9.76 29.71
N VAL A 113 3.31 -9.84 30.83
CA VAL A 113 3.16 -10.80 31.92
C VAL A 113 3.23 -10.04 33.25
N VAL A 114 2.39 -10.38 34.22
CA VAL A 114 2.46 -9.82 35.58
C VAL A 114 2.90 -10.91 36.54
N LEU A 115 3.97 -10.66 37.30
CA LEU A 115 4.45 -11.55 38.36
C LEU A 115 4.61 -10.73 39.65
N GLY A 116 3.84 -11.09 40.68
CA GLY A 116 3.78 -10.30 41.91
C GLY A 116 3.34 -8.86 41.60
N ASP A 117 4.19 -7.90 41.92
CA ASP A 117 3.97 -6.46 41.70
C ASP A 117 4.67 -5.93 40.43
N THR A 118 5.29 -6.80 39.64
CA THR A 118 6.11 -6.41 38.48
C THR A 118 5.39 -6.70 37.16
N LEU A 119 5.28 -5.66 36.34
CA LEU A 119 4.85 -5.75 34.95
C LEU A 119 6.06 -6.02 34.04
N TYR A 120 6.09 -7.18 33.39
CA TYR A 120 6.99 -7.47 32.29
C TYR A 120 6.27 -7.13 30.98
N MET A 121 6.87 -6.33 30.11
CA MET A 121 6.26 -5.91 28.84
C MET A 121 7.25 -5.91 27.68
N GLU A 122 6.73 -6.21 26.50
CA GLU A 122 7.44 -6.13 25.22
C GLU A 122 6.56 -5.44 24.17
N GLY A 123 7.22 -4.73 23.25
CA GLY A 123 6.54 -4.08 22.14
C GLY A 123 6.06 -5.06 21.08
N THR A 124 5.04 -4.65 20.33
CA THR A 124 4.45 -5.42 19.22
C THR A 124 4.80 -4.83 17.85
N GLY A 125 5.43 -3.65 17.82
CA GLY A 125 5.58 -2.81 16.62
C GLY A 125 4.51 -1.72 16.47
N ASP A 126 3.58 -1.57 17.41
CA ASP A 126 2.50 -0.58 17.37
C ASP A 126 3.03 0.86 17.24
N PRO A 127 2.83 1.56 16.09
CA PRO A 127 3.35 2.90 15.86
C PRO A 127 2.56 4.03 16.56
N THR A 128 1.51 3.73 17.32
CA THR A 128 0.58 4.75 17.84
C THR A 128 0.98 5.34 19.19
N LEU A 129 1.82 4.63 19.97
CA LEU A 129 2.17 5.01 21.32
C LEU A 129 2.90 6.36 21.37
N LEU A 130 2.25 7.34 22.01
CA LEU A 130 2.70 8.73 22.13
C LEU A 130 2.92 9.44 20.78
N HIS A 131 2.35 8.88 19.71
CA HIS A 131 2.45 9.44 18.37
C HIS A 131 1.66 10.75 18.28
N HIS A 132 2.27 11.84 17.82
CA HIS A 132 1.68 13.18 17.72
C HIS A 132 0.29 13.24 17.02
N TYR A 133 0.08 12.42 15.97
CA TYR A 133 -1.22 12.31 15.30
C TYR A 133 -2.28 11.56 16.11
N TYR A 134 -1.93 10.41 16.71
CA TYR A 134 -2.90 9.53 17.39
C TYR A 134 -3.13 9.92 18.85
N ASN A 135 -2.11 10.50 19.49
CA ASN A 135 -2.05 10.79 20.91
C ASN A 135 -2.45 9.56 21.78
N ASP A 136 -2.18 8.34 21.30
CA ASP A 136 -2.47 7.14 22.08
C ASP A 136 -1.52 7.05 23.27
N SER A 137 -2.10 6.77 24.42
CA SER A 137 -1.40 6.57 25.69
C SER A 137 -1.91 5.33 26.40
N THR A 138 -2.59 4.42 25.70
CA THR A 138 -3.27 3.27 26.28
C THR A 138 -2.28 2.34 26.98
N ALA A 139 -1.21 1.98 26.27
CA ALA A 139 -0.09 1.20 26.81
C ALA A 139 0.60 1.90 28.00
N LEU A 140 0.80 3.22 27.91
CA LEU A 140 1.43 4.01 28.98
C LEU A 140 0.58 4.03 30.25
N LYS A 141 -0.72 4.31 30.11
CA LYS A 141 -1.69 4.35 31.23
C LYS A 141 -1.82 2.99 31.91
N PHE A 142 -1.81 1.91 31.13
CA PHE A 142 -1.79 0.57 31.69
C PHE A 142 -0.52 0.30 32.50
N ALA A 143 0.65 0.60 31.93
CA ALA A 143 1.94 0.38 32.60
C ALA A 143 2.07 1.20 33.89
N ALA A 144 1.51 2.42 33.93
CA ALA A 144 1.49 3.29 35.10
C ALA A 144 0.81 2.65 36.33
N GLY A 145 -0.08 1.67 36.14
CA GLY A 145 -0.79 0.97 37.22
C GLY A 145 0.09 0.02 38.05
N TYR A 146 1.32 -0.26 37.63
CA TYR A 146 2.22 -1.18 38.32
C TYR A 146 3.36 -0.42 39.04
N PRO A 147 3.80 -0.88 40.22
CA PRO A 147 4.92 -0.26 40.93
C PRO A 147 6.25 -0.53 40.21
N ASN A 148 6.45 -1.76 39.71
CA ASN A 148 7.67 -2.19 39.05
C ASN A 148 7.40 -2.52 37.58
N ILE A 149 8.29 -2.08 36.70
CA ILE A 149 8.18 -2.31 35.25
C ILE A 149 9.52 -2.85 34.72
N ALA A 150 9.43 -3.98 34.03
CA ALA A 150 10.51 -4.67 33.36
C ALA A 150 10.25 -4.71 31.84
N LEU A 151 11.17 -4.17 31.07
CA LEU A 151 11.03 -3.94 29.65
C LEU A 151 11.94 -4.90 28.85
N HIS A 152 11.32 -5.66 27.94
CA HIS A 152 12.02 -6.50 26.99
C HIS A 152 11.98 -5.88 25.58
N LEU A 153 13.15 -5.60 25.00
CA LEU A 153 13.29 -4.91 23.70
C LEU A 153 13.97 -5.75 22.61
N ASN A 154 14.36 -6.99 22.91
CA ASN A 154 15.16 -7.83 22.00
C ASN A 154 14.28 -8.74 21.11
N ASN A 155 12.97 -8.49 21.03
CA ASN A 155 12.04 -9.28 20.23
C ASN A 155 11.96 -8.82 18.76
N PHE A 156 12.57 -7.69 18.39
CA PHE A 156 12.71 -7.23 17.00
C PHE A 156 14.09 -7.59 16.43
N GLN A 157 14.13 -8.35 15.34
CA GLN A 157 15.36 -8.94 14.79
C GLN A 157 15.59 -8.59 13.32
N GLU A 158 15.33 -7.33 12.94
CA GLU A 158 15.66 -6.80 11.62
C GLU A 158 16.52 -5.54 11.71
N THR A 159 17.09 -5.12 10.58
CA THR A 159 17.79 -3.84 10.47
C THR A 159 16.82 -2.68 10.68
N LYS A 160 17.30 -1.60 11.29
CA LYS A 160 16.52 -0.37 11.53
C LYS A 160 16.00 0.27 10.24
N PHE A 161 16.81 0.28 9.19
CA PHE A 161 16.42 0.72 7.85
C PHE A 161 16.08 -0.47 6.95
N GLY A 162 15.14 -0.24 6.02
CA GLY A 162 14.74 -1.23 5.02
C GLY A 162 15.83 -1.48 3.96
N PRO A 163 15.88 -2.67 3.32
CA PRO A 163 16.83 -2.94 2.25
C PRO A 163 16.67 -1.96 1.09
N GLY A 164 17.77 -1.37 0.61
CA GLY A 164 17.75 -0.47 -0.55
C GLY A 164 17.17 0.93 -0.27
N TRP A 165 16.97 1.29 0.99
CA TRP A 165 16.76 2.68 1.39
C TRP A 165 18.05 3.47 1.20
N ALA A 166 17.94 4.72 0.75
CA ALA A 166 19.11 5.56 0.52
C ALA A 166 19.72 5.99 1.86
N TRP A 167 21.04 5.90 2.00
CA TRP A 167 21.71 6.18 3.27
C TRP A 167 21.59 7.66 3.68
N ASP A 168 21.44 8.55 2.71
CA ASP A 168 21.32 10.00 2.87
C ASP A 168 19.90 10.47 3.23
N ASP A 169 18.92 9.56 3.26
CA ASP A 169 17.54 9.84 3.69
C ASP A 169 17.35 9.72 5.22
N TYR A 170 18.38 9.34 5.98
CA TYR A 170 18.29 8.99 7.40
C TYR A 170 17.69 10.07 8.33
N ASP A 171 17.70 11.33 7.90
CA ASP A 171 17.21 12.49 8.67
C ASP A 171 15.86 13.01 8.16
N ARG A 172 15.27 12.32 7.19
CA ARG A 172 14.02 12.70 6.52
C ARG A 172 12.85 12.05 7.23
N ASN A 173 11.77 12.81 7.41
CA ASN A 173 10.56 12.35 8.11
C ASN A 173 9.90 11.10 7.50
N TYR A 174 10.21 10.78 6.24
CA TYR A 174 9.74 9.56 5.57
C TYR A 174 10.65 8.34 5.77
N SER A 175 11.75 8.47 6.52
CA SER A 175 12.70 7.40 6.83
C SER A 175 13.00 7.25 8.35
N PRO A 176 12.02 7.26 9.27
CA PRO A 176 12.30 6.89 10.66
C PRO A 176 12.78 5.44 10.80
N GLU A 177 13.63 5.17 11.79
CA GLU A 177 14.10 3.81 12.09
C GLU A 177 12.92 2.92 12.51
N ARG A 178 12.88 1.69 12.00
CA ARG A 178 11.93 0.65 12.42
C ARG A 178 12.33 0.08 13.77
N SER A 179 11.35 -0.28 14.60
CA SER A 179 11.61 -0.79 15.95
C SER A 179 10.46 -1.62 16.53
N GLY A 180 10.77 -2.49 17.49
CA GLY A 180 9.76 -3.32 18.18
C GLY A 180 8.86 -2.54 19.14
N LEU A 181 9.30 -1.42 19.70
CA LEU A 181 8.49 -0.53 20.55
C LEU A 181 8.72 0.93 20.13
N PRO A 182 8.10 1.38 19.04
CA PRO A 182 8.23 2.76 18.61
C PRO A 182 7.53 3.70 19.60
N LEU A 183 8.09 4.89 19.76
CA LEU A 183 7.53 5.96 20.60
C LEU A 183 7.57 7.26 19.82
N TYR A 184 6.49 8.05 19.87
CA TYR A 184 6.44 9.35 19.16
C TYR A 184 6.68 9.23 17.64
N GLY A 185 6.30 8.10 17.04
CA GLY A 185 6.58 7.83 15.63
C GLY A 185 8.06 7.66 15.29
N ASN A 186 8.92 7.46 16.30
CA ASN A 186 10.38 7.49 16.18
C ASN A 186 10.91 8.82 15.61
N THR A 187 10.19 9.91 15.88
CA THR A 187 10.55 11.26 15.45
C THR A 187 10.55 12.25 16.62
N LEU A 188 11.37 13.28 16.46
CA LEU A 188 11.32 14.51 17.20
C LEU A 188 10.47 15.50 16.40
N SER A 189 9.34 15.92 16.94
CA SER A 189 8.58 17.07 16.45
C SER A 189 9.13 18.35 17.07
N VAL A 190 9.52 19.31 16.24
CA VAL A 190 9.97 20.64 16.66
C VAL A 190 9.01 21.70 16.14
N TYR A 191 8.51 22.53 17.04
CA TYR A 191 7.62 23.66 16.78
C TYR A 191 8.38 24.95 17.09
N GLN A 192 8.61 25.77 16.08
CA GLN A 192 9.22 27.09 16.27
C GLN A 192 8.12 28.10 16.59
N THR A 193 8.00 28.48 17.86
CA THR A 193 7.21 29.64 18.31
C THR A 193 8.18 30.78 18.65
N ASP A 194 7.86 31.65 19.62
CA ASP A 194 8.83 32.57 20.23
C ASP A 194 10.00 31.79 20.89
N THR A 195 9.75 30.52 21.25
CA THR A 195 10.77 29.56 21.72
C THR A 195 10.66 28.23 20.96
N ILE A 196 11.76 27.48 20.93
CA ILE A 196 11.80 26.13 20.37
C ILE A 196 11.09 25.18 21.34
N VAL A 197 9.97 24.60 20.90
CA VAL A 197 9.26 23.54 21.63
C VAL A 197 9.49 22.22 20.93
N ALA A 198 9.84 21.19 21.69
CA ALA A 198 10.18 19.88 21.16
C ALA A 198 9.41 18.75 21.85
N SER A 199 8.95 17.79 21.06
CA SER A 199 8.31 16.56 21.52
C SER A 199 8.97 15.34 20.86
N PRO A 200 9.55 14.41 21.63
CA PRO A 200 9.61 14.39 23.09
C PRO A 200 10.60 15.41 23.67
N SER A 201 10.23 16.02 24.80
CA SER A 201 11.05 17.04 25.47
C SER A 201 12.40 16.53 25.99
N PHE A 202 12.56 15.21 26.07
CA PHE A 202 13.82 14.52 26.35
C PHE A 202 14.97 15.00 25.44
N PHE A 203 14.68 15.31 24.17
CA PHE A 203 15.69 15.76 23.20
C PHE A 203 15.93 17.27 23.19
N SER A 204 15.21 18.08 23.98
CA SER A 204 15.37 19.54 23.96
C SER A 204 16.83 20.01 24.15
N PRO A 205 17.63 19.42 25.07
CA PRO A 205 19.04 19.80 25.23
C PRO A 205 19.95 19.42 24.06
N LYS A 206 19.44 18.65 23.10
CA LYS A 206 20.16 18.16 21.92
C LYS A 206 19.78 18.91 20.64
N ILE A 207 19.01 19.98 20.75
CA ILE A 207 18.63 20.82 19.61
C ILE A 207 19.59 22.00 19.51
N ILE A 208 20.24 22.13 18.37
CA ILE A 208 21.09 23.26 18.00
C ILE A 208 20.31 24.15 17.02
N SER A 209 20.14 25.41 17.39
CA SER A 209 19.51 26.43 16.55
C SER A 209 20.48 26.92 15.47
N GLN A 210 20.76 26.08 14.48
CA GLN A 210 21.66 26.35 13.36
C GLN A 210 21.13 25.72 12.08
N LYS A 211 21.22 26.45 10.96
CA LYS A 211 20.96 25.89 9.63
C LYS A 211 22.10 24.96 9.22
N GLN A 212 21.77 23.69 8.95
CA GLN A 212 22.69 22.71 8.38
C GLN A 212 22.05 21.98 7.19
N ALA A 213 22.87 21.24 6.42
CA ALA A 213 22.40 20.41 5.32
C ALA A 213 21.59 19.20 5.84
N THR A 214 21.98 18.67 7.00
CA THR A 214 21.26 17.60 7.70
C THR A 214 20.49 18.16 8.89
N ARG A 215 19.42 17.47 9.28
CA ARG A 215 18.52 17.79 10.40
C ARG A 215 18.91 17.06 11.68
N ARG A 216 19.68 15.98 11.55
CA ARG A 216 20.29 15.23 12.65
C ARG A 216 21.74 14.89 12.28
N ALA A 217 22.65 14.80 13.24
CA ALA A 217 23.96 14.18 13.04
C ALA A 217 23.81 12.69 12.72
N LEU A 218 24.67 12.10 11.89
CA LEU A 218 24.46 10.72 11.40
C LEU A 218 24.38 9.68 12.53
N THR A 219 25.31 9.74 13.48
CA THR A 219 25.54 8.69 14.50
C THR A 219 25.05 9.05 15.90
N GLU A 220 24.41 10.19 16.08
CA GLU A 220 23.87 10.61 17.37
C GLU A 220 22.55 11.38 17.24
N ASN A 221 21.81 11.47 18.34
CA ASN A 221 20.60 12.27 18.46
C ASN A 221 20.94 13.73 18.77
N LEU A 222 21.66 14.38 17.85
CA LEU A 222 21.96 15.82 17.85
C LEU A 222 21.25 16.45 16.65
N PHE A 223 20.38 17.43 16.90
CA PHE A 223 19.44 17.95 15.92
C PHE A 223 19.76 19.38 15.52
N TYR A 224 19.57 19.72 14.24
CA TYR A 224 19.83 21.05 13.70
C TYR A 224 18.54 21.67 13.19
N VAL A 225 18.16 22.81 13.78
CA VAL A 225 16.92 23.53 13.46
C VAL A 225 17.28 24.95 13.03
N ALA A 226 16.80 25.36 11.86
CA ALA A 226 17.04 26.71 11.38
C ALA A 226 16.30 27.75 12.25
N PRO A 227 16.95 28.83 12.72
CA PRO A 227 16.37 29.79 13.66
C PRO A 227 15.05 30.46 13.21
N ASN A 228 14.88 30.65 11.90
CA ASN A 228 13.75 31.42 11.33
C ASN A 228 12.66 30.52 10.73
N ARG A 229 12.65 29.23 11.08
CA ARG A 229 11.66 28.29 10.59
C ARG A 229 10.28 28.60 11.18
N LYS A 230 9.20 28.42 10.43
CA LYS A 230 7.81 28.64 10.92
C LYS A 230 6.95 27.37 10.89
N ASP A 231 7.36 26.38 10.10
CA ASP A 231 6.71 25.08 9.99
C ASP A 231 7.21 24.11 11.06
N THR A 232 6.33 23.20 11.47
CA THR A 232 6.70 22.05 12.29
C THR A 232 7.67 21.16 11.55
N LEU A 233 8.74 20.76 12.22
CA LEU A 233 9.75 19.86 11.68
C LEU A 233 9.69 18.52 12.40
N GLU A 234 9.51 17.44 11.65
CA GLU A 234 9.67 16.08 12.14
C GLU A 234 11.04 15.55 11.72
N ILE A 235 11.84 15.12 12.70
CA ILE A 235 13.19 14.61 12.48
C ILE A 235 13.29 13.21 13.11
N PRO A 236 13.60 12.16 12.34
CA PRO A 236 13.90 10.85 12.90
C PRO A 236 15.00 10.89 13.95
N PHE A 237 14.82 10.17 15.04
CA PHE A 237 15.89 9.91 16.02
C PHE A 237 16.40 8.46 15.90
N LEU A 238 17.64 8.23 16.33
CA LEU A 238 18.20 6.89 16.50
C LEU A 238 17.50 6.20 17.66
N VAL A 239 17.00 5.00 17.38
CA VAL A 239 16.26 4.17 18.33
C VAL A 239 17.21 3.14 18.93
N ASP A 240 17.41 3.17 20.24
CA ASP A 240 18.10 2.10 20.95
C ASP A 240 17.42 1.83 22.29
N SER A 241 17.85 0.76 22.97
CA SER A 241 17.23 0.32 24.21
C SER A 241 17.28 1.38 25.31
N LEU A 242 18.34 2.20 25.38
CA LEU A 242 18.47 3.26 26.36
C LEU A 242 17.59 4.46 26.01
N VAL A 243 17.48 4.82 24.73
CA VAL A 243 16.57 5.87 24.25
C VAL A 243 15.13 5.49 24.56
N ILE A 244 14.70 4.26 24.23
CA ILE A 244 13.34 3.79 24.52
C ILE A 244 13.08 3.80 26.04
N GLN A 245 14.01 3.25 26.83
CA GLN A 245 13.90 3.25 28.29
C GLN A 245 13.74 4.67 28.83
N ASN A 246 14.64 5.60 28.47
CA ASN A 246 14.62 6.97 28.96
C ASN A 246 13.34 7.73 28.55
N LEU A 247 12.84 7.51 27.33
CA LEU A 247 11.59 8.11 26.87
C LEU A 247 10.40 7.60 27.68
N LEU A 248 10.32 6.31 27.97
CA LEU A 248 9.28 5.72 28.81
C LEU A 248 9.41 6.17 30.27
N GLU A 249 10.62 6.19 30.84
CA GLU A 249 10.85 6.68 32.20
C GLU A 249 10.41 8.14 32.34
N LYS A 250 10.72 8.97 31.35
CA LYS A 250 10.30 10.38 31.30
C LYS A 250 8.79 10.52 31.20
N ALA A 251 8.13 9.67 30.41
CA ALA A 251 6.68 9.69 30.22
C ALA A 251 5.90 9.11 31.42
N LEU A 252 6.45 8.10 32.11
CA LEU A 252 5.84 7.44 33.27
C LEU A 252 6.18 8.10 34.60
N HIS A 253 7.23 8.93 34.63
CA HIS A 253 7.84 9.43 35.86
C HIS A 253 8.26 8.30 36.82
N LYS A 254 8.74 7.18 36.25
CA LYS A 254 9.15 5.97 36.98
C LYS A 254 10.42 5.39 36.39
N LYS A 255 11.19 4.66 37.20
CA LYS A 255 12.35 3.89 36.72
C LYS A 255 11.90 2.55 36.16
N LEU A 256 12.53 2.15 35.05
CA LEU A 256 12.26 0.88 34.37
C LEU A 256 13.52 0.02 34.40
N SER A 257 13.36 -1.30 34.46
CA SER A 257 14.46 -2.25 34.31
C SER A 257 14.45 -2.85 32.90
N LEU A 258 15.62 -3.04 32.29
CA LEU A 258 15.73 -3.80 31.04
C LEU A 258 15.93 -5.28 31.37
N VAL A 259 15.18 -6.16 30.71
CA VAL A 259 15.32 -7.62 30.87
C VAL A 259 15.66 -8.30 29.54
N PRO A 260 16.56 -9.30 29.56
CA PRO A 260 17.03 -9.95 28.33
C PRO A 260 15.97 -10.84 27.69
N LYS A 261 14.97 -11.29 28.47
CA LYS A 261 13.84 -12.13 28.01
C LYS A 261 12.60 -11.88 28.86
N MET A 262 11.44 -12.12 28.28
CA MET A 262 10.18 -12.21 29.02
C MET A 262 10.16 -13.46 29.92
N PRO A 263 9.40 -13.45 31.03
CA PRO A 263 9.15 -14.65 31.82
C PRO A 263 8.52 -15.77 30.98
N ALA A 264 8.81 -17.03 31.32
CA ALA A 264 8.21 -18.21 30.70
C ALA A 264 6.77 -18.40 31.19
N SER A 265 5.88 -17.50 30.80
CA SER A 265 4.46 -17.49 31.16
C SER A 265 3.63 -17.05 29.95
N GLU A 266 2.34 -17.38 29.97
CA GLU A 266 1.43 -16.97 28.90
C GLU A 266 1.36 -15.44 28.85
N LYS A 267 1.67 -14.88 27.67
CA LYS A 267 1.63 -13.44 27.43
C LYS A 267 0.19 -13.01 27.15
N ARG A 268 -0.23 -11.94 27.80
CA ARG A 268 -1.49 -11.24 27.51
C ARG A 268 -1.23 -10.07 26.57
N THR A 269 -2.26 -9.64 25.85
CA THR A 269 -2.19 -8.51 24.91
C THR A 269 -3.12 -7.40 25.35
N ILE A 270 -2.64 -6.16 25.24
CA ILE A 270 -3.43 -4.95 25.43
C ILE A 270 -3.68 -4.35 24.06
N TYR A 271 -4.89 -3.86 23.82
CA TYR A 271 -5.28 -3.28 22.55
C TYR A 271 -5.45 -1.75 22.69
N SER A 272 -5.01 -1.01 21.68
CA SER A 272 -5.14 0.45 21.59
C SER A 272 -6.30 0.84 20.65
N ILE A 273 -6.01 1.58 19.59
CA ILE A 273 -6.99 2.19 18.69
C ILE A 273 -7.53 1.19 17.66
N PRO A 274 -8.64 1.49 16.97
CA PRO A 274 -9.12 0.70 15.84
C PRO A 274 -8.07 0.65 14.71
N SER A 275 -7.83 -0.54 14.16
CA SER A 275 -6.77 -0.77 13.17
C SER A 275 -6.98 0.00 11.86
N ASP A 276 -8.23 0.24 11.47
CA ASP A 276 -8.60 1.06 10.32
C ASP A 276 -8.02 2.50 10.39
N SER A 277 -7.75 3.01 11.60
CA SER A 277 -7.14 4.32 11.81
C SER A 277 -5.70 4.39 11.28
N LEU A 278 -4.94 3.30 11.42
CA LEU A 278 -3.58 3.19 10.85
C LEU A 278 -3.64 2.97 9.34
N TYR A 279 -4.57 2.14 8.87
CA TYR A 279 -4.73 1.86 7.44
C TYR A 279 -5.06 3.12 6.66
N THR A 280 -6.01 3.90 7.16
CA THR A 280 -6.45 5.15 6.53
C THR A 280 -5.31 6.16 6.49
N ARG A 281 -4.62 6.42 7.62
CA ARG A 281 -3.47 7.34 7.66
C ARG A 281 -2.35 6.90 6.72
N MET A 282 -1.98 5.62 6.74
CA MET A 282 -0.95 5.05 5.85
C MET A 282 -1.28 5.33 4.38
N MET A 283 -2.53 5.12 3.99
CA MET A 283 -2.93 5.23 2.59
C MET A 283 -3.12 6.68 2.15
N TYR A 284 -3.76 7.52 2.98
CA TYR A 284 -4.05 8.94 2.69
C TYR A 284 -2.78 9.80 2.64
N GLU A 285 -1.92 9.67 3.65
CA GLU A 285 -0.71 10.48 3.79
C GLU A 285 0.51 9.80 3.16
N SER A 286 0.34 8.56 2.69
CA SER A 286 1.43 7.75 2.18
C SER A 286 2.53 7.51 3.23
N ASP A 287 2.15 7.41 4.50
CA ASP A 287 3.05 7.33 5.64
C ASP A 287 3.94 6.08 5.57
N ASN A 288 5.24 6.29 5.37
CA ASN A 288 6.21 5.20 5.23
C ASN A 288 6.43 4.47 6.56
N PHE A 289 6.49 5.21 7.66
CA PHE A 289 6.77 4.64 8.96
C PHE A 289 5.64 3.70 9.39
N ILE A 290 4.39 4.15 9.26
CA ILE A 290 3.23 3.31 9.55
C ILE A 290 3.23 2.06 8.67
N ALA A 291 3.58 2.17 7.39
CA ALA A 291 3.61 1.01 6.49
C ALA A 291 4.65 -0.05 6.91
N GLU A 292 5.85 0.37 7.31
CA GLU A 292 6.86 -0.56 7.84
C GLU A 292 6.41 -1.19 9.16
N GLN A 293 5.90 -0.35 10.08
CA GLN A 293 5.48 -0.79 11.41
C GLN A 293 4.25 -1.69 11.34
N LEU A 294 3.34 -1.51 10.38
CA LEU A 294 2.19 -2.39 10.18
C LEU A 294 2.61 -3.83 9.80
N LEU A 295 3.69 -4.02 9.03
CA LEU A 295 4.20 -5.37 8.76
C LEU A 295 4.88 -5.99 9.99
N ILE A 296 5.59 -5.18 10.78
CA ILE A 296 6.19 -5.62 12.04
C ILE A 296 5.08 -6.01 13.02
N LEU A 297 4.06 -5.18 13.15
CA LEU A 297 2.88 -5.42 13.96
C LEU A 297 2.12 -6.67 13.53
N ALA A 298 1.90 -6.86 12.23
CA ALA A 298 1.30 -8.08 11.68
C ALA A 298 2.08 -9.33 12.10
N SER A 299 3.41 -9.27 12.13
CA SER A 299 4.21 -10.42 12.57
C SER A 299 4.03 -10.78 14.05
N SER A 300 3.61 -9.81 14.90
CA SER A 300 3.34 -10.04 16.32
C SER A 300 2.15 -10.97 16.56
N THR A 301 1.23 -11.10 15.59
CA THR A 301 0.10 -12.02 15.64
C THR A 301 0.44 -13.42 15.10
N LEU A 302 1.63 -13.56 14.49
CA LEU A 302 2.10 -14.80 13.86
C LEU A 302 3.26 -15.46 14.63
N SER A 303 4.04 -14.67 15.38
CA SER A 303 5.25 -15.14 16.06
C SER A 303 5.60 -14.26 17.27
N ASP A 304 6.44 -14.78 18.17
CA ASP A 304 7.03 -14.01 19.25
C ASP A 304 8.17 -13.09 18.80
N THR A 305 8.82 -13.40 17.68
CA THR A 305 9.85 -12.53 17.09
C THR A 305 9.23 -11.65 16.02
N LEU A 306 9.38 -10.34 16.19
CA LEU A 306 8.92 -9.33 15.27
C LEU A 306 9.81 -9.29 14.01
N SER A 307 9.19 -9.47 12.86
CA SER A 307 9.83 -9.46 11.55
C SER A 307 8.83 -9.10 10.46
N SER A 308 9.09 -7.97 9.78
CA SER A 308 8.32 -7.58 8.59
C SER A 308 8.36 -8.67 7.52
N ALA A 309 9.48 -9.38 7.36
CA ALA A 309 9.62 -10.48 6.40
C ALA A 309 8.69 -11.65 6.69
N LYS A 310 8.51 -12.02 7.96
CA LYS A 310 7.56 -13.08 8.34
C LYS A 310 6.13 -12.74 7.92
N ALA A 311 5.70 -11.49 8.14
CA ALA A 311 4.36 -11.05 7.73
C ALA A 311 4.19 -11.09 6.19
N ARG A 312 5.19 -10.58 5.44
CA ARG A 312 5.16 -10.62 3.97
C ARG A 312 5.09 -12.05 3.43
N ASN A 313 5.98 -12.93 3.91
CA ASN A 313 6.03 -14.32 3.46
C ASN A 313 4.74 -15.05 3.78
N HIS A 314 4.23 -14.90 5.01
CA HIS A 314 2.95 -15.50 5.41
C HIS A 314 1.82 -15.09 4.47
N VAL A 315 1.73 -13.81 4.10
CA VAL A 315 0.67 -13.31 3.21
C VAL A 315 0.83 -13.80 1.78
N LEU A 316 2.05 -13.82 1.26
CA LEU A 316 2.36 -14.36 -0.07
C LEU A 316 2.00 -15.85 -0.16
N ASP A 317 2.41 -16.64 0.84
CA ASP A 317 2.25 -18.10 0.85
C ASP A 317 0.81 -18.54 1.15
N THR A 318 0.07 -17.76 1.96
CA THR A 318 -1.27 -18.15 2.44
C THR A 318 -2.40 -17.54 1.60
N TYR A 319 -2.31 -16.26 1.25
CA TYR A 319 -3.43 -15.52 0.66
C TYR A 319 -3.23 -15.17 -0.83
N LEU A 320 -1.97 -15.14 -1.29
CA LEU A 320 -1.60 -14.70 -2.65
C LEU A 320 -0.85 -15.77 -3.45
N LYS A 321 -0.93 -17.04 -3.05
CA LYS A 321 -0.24 -18.16 -3.70
C LYS A 321 -0.58 -18.33 -5.19
N GLU A 322 -1.81 -17.98 -5.57
CA GLU A 322 -2.33 -18.07 -6.94
C GLU A 322 -2.04 -16.81 -7.78
N MET A 323 -1.27 -15.85 -7.25
CA MET A 323 -0.96 -14.63 -7.97
C MET A 323 -0.18 -14.93 -9.25
N PRO A 324 -0.60 -14.40 -10.42
CA PRO A 324 0.03 -14.71 -11.70
C PRO A 324 1.52 -14.32 -11.77
N GLN A 325 1.92 -13.22 -11.12
CA GLN A 325 3.32 -12.78 -11.02
C GLN A 325 3.66 -12.38 -9.59
N SER A 326 4.43 -13.22 -8.90
CA SER A 326 4.89 -12.96 -7.54
C SER A 326 5.82 -11.74 -7.49
N PRO A 327 5.56 -10.75 -6.62
CA PRO A 327 6.43 -9.59 -6.51
C PRO A 327 7.74 -9.92 -5.80
N ARG A 328 8.78 -9.11 -6.04
CA ARG A 328 9.87 -8.97 -5.07
C ARG A 328 9.45 -7.90 -4.06
N TRP A 329 8.99 -8.33 -2.89
CA TRP A 329 8.47 -7.46 -1.84
C TRP A 329 9.43 -7.42 -0.64
N VAL A 330 10.14 -6.30 -0.45
CA VAL A 330 11.23 -6.21 0.54
C VAL A 330 10.98 -5.24 1.69
N ASP A 331 10.04 -4.30 1.56
CA ASP A 331 9.66 -3.34 2.59
C ASP A 331 8.14 -3.04 2.53
N GLY A 332 7.57 -2.42 3.56
CA GLY A 332 6.13 -2.11 3.59
C GLY A 332 5.76 -0.82 2.87
N SER A 333 6.69 0.13 2.82
CA SER A 333 6.44 1.51 2.40
C SER A 333 6.59 1.73 0.89
N GLY A 334 7.41 0.92 0.22
CA GLY A 334 7.81 1.17 -1.16
C GLY A 334 8.93 2.20 -1.31
N LEU A 335 9.61 2.57 -0.22
CA LEU A 335 10.80 3.44 -0.27
C LEU A 335 11.99 2.71 -0.91
N SER A 336 12.07 1.38 -0.72
CA SER A 336 13.06 0.53 -1.37
C SER A 336 12.92 0.48 -2.88
N ARG A 337 14.02 0.78 -3.57
CA ARG A 337 14.17 0.56 -5.02
C ARG A 337 14.27 -0.92 -5.42
N TYR A 338 14.41 -1.84 -4.46
CA TYR A 338 14.47 -3.27 -4.74
C TYR A 338 13.09 -3.92 -4.89
N ASN A 339 12.01 -3.21 -4.54
CA ASN A 339 10.67 -3.68 -4.79
C ASN A 339 10.40 -3.81 -6.29
N LEU A 340 9.83 -4.94 -6.70
CA LEU A 340 9.42 -5.21 -8.07
C LEU A 340 8.00 -5.77 -8.09
N PHE A 341 7.08 -5.04 -8.72
CA PHE A 341 5.67 -5.40 -8.84
C PHE A 341 5.22 -5.20 -10.29
N SER A 342 4.25 -5.98 -10.74
CA SER A 342 3.63 -5.81 -12.05
C SER A 342 2.28 -5.11 -11.93
N PRO A 343 1.79 -4.39 -12.96
CA PRO A 343 0.43 -3.87 -12.96
C PRO A 343 -0.62 -4.94 -12.66
N GLU A 344 -0.44 -6.15 -13.19
CA GLU A 344 -1.33 -7.29 -12.96
C GLU A 344 -1.30 -7.80 -11.51
N SER A 345 -0.12 -7.84 -10.86
CA SER A 345 -0.03 -8.26 -9.45
C SER A 345 -0.68 -7.25 -8.50
N ILE A 346 -0.60 -5.95 -8.80
CA ILE A 346 -1.30 -4.89 -8.06
C ILE A 346 -2.81 -5.02 -8.22
N VAL A 347 -3.31 -5.16 -9.46
CA VAL A 347 -4.75 -5.32 -9.72
C VAL A 347 -5.28 -6.62 -9.12
N PHE A 348 -4.50 -7.69 -9.07
CA PHE A 348 -4.88 -8.94 -8.40
C PHE A 348 -5.21 -8.71 -6.92
N VAL A 349 -4.34 -8.00 -6.18
CA VAL A 349 -4.58 -7.69 -4.75
C VAL A 349 -5.76 -6.74 -4.58
N LEU A 350 -5.86 -5.70 -5.41
CA LEU A 350 -7.01 -4.77 -5.40
C LEU A 350 -8.34 -5.50 -5.68
N ASN A 351 -8.34 -6.47 -6.59
CA ASN A 351 -9.52 -7.29 -6.87
C ASN A 351 -9.85 -8.20 -5.68
N LYS A 352 -8.87 -8.84 -5.03
CA LYS A 352 -9.14 -9.60 -3.79
C LYS A 352 -9.80 -8.74 -2.73
N MET A 353 -9.28 -7.54 -2.47
CA MET A 353 -9.91 -6.61 -1.53
C MET A 353 -11.33 -6.21 -1.97
N TYR A 354 -11.55 -5.97 -3.26
CA TYR A 354 -12.86 -5.63 -3.82
C TYR A 354 -13.91 -6.74 -3.64
N GLN A 355 -13.51 -8.01 -3.72
CA GLN A 355 -14.42 -9.14 -3.52
C GLN A 355 -14.73 -9.42 -2.04
N GLU A 356 -13.80 -9.08 -1.13
CA GLU A 356 -13.87 -9.50 0.27
C GLU A 356 -14.36 -8.40 1.22
N ILE A 357 -14.23 -7.12 0.84
CA ILE A 357 -14.48 -5.98 1.73
C ILE A 357 -15.67 -5.18 1.18
N PRO A 358 -16.65 -4.81 2.02
CA PRO A 358 -17.73 -3.92 1.62
C PRO A 358 -17.20 -2.65 0.95
N GLN A 359 -17.76 -2.29 -0.21
CA GLN A 359 -17.20 -1.25 -1.07
C GLN A 359 -17.03 0.10 -0.35
N GLU A 360 -17.98 0.49 0.48
CA GLU A 360 -17.91 1.74 1.25
C GLU A 360 -16.65 1.78 2.14
N ARG A 361 -16.40 0.71 2.90
CA ARG A 361 -15.19 0.59 3.74
C ARG A 361 -13.93 0.54 2.91
N LEU A 362 -13.94 -0.23 1.82
CA LEU A 362 -12.78 -0.40 0.94
C LEU A 362 -12.35 0.93 0.30
N LEU A 363 -13.29 1.64 -0.31
CA LEU A 363 -13.02 2.94 -0.95
C LEU A 363 -12.58 3.97 0.10
N GLY A 364 -13.09 3.88 1.33
CA GLY A 364 -12.69 4.72 2.46
C GLY A 364 -11.19 4.66 2.79
N TYR A 365 -10.48 3.58 2.44
CA TYR A 365 -9.04 3.49 2.66
C TYR A 365 -8.21 4.27 1.65
N PHE A 366 -8.73 4.60 0.48
CA PHE A 366 -7.94 5.18 -0.60
C PHE A 366 -8.09 6.70 -0.68
N PRO A 367 -6.99 7.45 -0.95
CA PRO A 367 -7.09 8.86 -1.33
C PRO A 367 -8.07 9.07 -2.49
N ILE A 368 -8.80 10.18 -2.44
CA ILE A 368 -9.85 10.52 -3.40
C ILE A 368 -9.35 11.63 -4.32
N GLY A 369 -9.43 11.39 -5.64
CA GLY A 369 -9.05 12.36 -6.68
C GLY A 369 -9.76 13.70 -6.51
N GLY A 370 -8.97 14.78 -6.46
CA GLY A 370 -9.45 16.15 -6.27
C GLY A 370 -9.93 16.51 -4.86
N ILE A 371 -9.84 15.59 -3.88
CA ILE A 371 -10.45 15.79 -2.55
C ILE A 371 -9.46 15.56 -1.40
N SER A 372 -8.71 14.46 -1.41
CA SER A 372 -7.97 14.05 -0.20
C SER A 372 -6.59 13.45 -0.46
N GLY A 373 -5.77 13.46 0.60
CA GLY A 373 -4.44 12.85 0.63
C GLY A 373 -3.54 13.34 -0.51
N THR A 374 -2.75 12.42 -1.06
CA THR A 374 -1.81 12.69 -2.15
C THR A 374 -2.46 13.00 -3.50
N LEU A 375 -3.80 12.91 -3.61
CA LEU A 375 -4.57 13.16 -4.83
C LEU A 375 -5.43 14.44 -4.77
N LYS A 376 -5.36 15.22 -3.69
CA LYS A 376 -6.17 16.44 -3.52
C LYS A 376 -6.09 17.42 -4.70
N ASP A 377 -4.94 17.50 -5.36
CA ASP A 377 -4.68 18.41 -6.49
C ASP A 377 -4.60 17.66 -7.85
N SER A 378 -5.14 16.44 -7.95
CA SER A 378 -5.05 15.62 -9.16
C SER A 378 -6.31 14.78 -9.38
N TYR A 379 -6.67 14.55 -10.65
CA TYR A 379 -7.85 13.75 -11.03
C TYR A 379 -9.17 14.27 -10.45
N PRO A 380 -9.48 15.58 -10.54
CA PRO A 380 -10.75 16.11 -10.04
C PRO A 380 -11.93 15.55 -10.82
N GLY A 381 -12.97 15.15 -10.10
CA GLY A 381 -14.27 14.84 -10.70
C GLY A 381 -15.03 16.11 -11.12
N LYS A 382 -15.89 16.01 -12.14
CA LYS A 382 -16.77 17.13 -12.54
C LYS A 382 -17.94 17.31 -11.59
N ASN A 383 -18.68 16.23 -11.34
CA ASN A 383 -19.89 16.23 -10.49
C ASN A 383 -19.68 15.42 -9.19
N SER A 384 -18.90 14.35 -9.26
CA SER A 384 -18.61 13.44 -8.17
C SER A 384 -17.17 12.91 -8.30
N PRO A 385 -16.53 12.50 -7.19
CA PRO A 385 -15.25 11.84 -7.23
C PRO A 385 -15.34 10.52 -8.01
N TYR A 386 -14.31 10.24 -8.81
CA TYR A 386 -14.29 9.06 -9.69
C TYR A 386 -13.02 8.23 -9.56
N ILE A 387 -12.00 8.73 -8.84
CA ILE A 387 -10.74 8.02 -8.59
C ILE A 387 -10.56 7.84 -7.08
N TYR A 388 -10.36 6.58 -6.69
CA TYR A 388 -10.00 6.16 -5.33
C TYR A 388 -8.74 5.32 -5.46
N ALA A 389 -7.57 5.93 -5.27
CA ALA A 389 -6.32 5.28 -5.66
C ALA A 389 -5.13 5.66 -4.79
N LYS A 390 -4.16 4.75 -4.72
CA LYS A 390 -2.87 5.01 -4.10
C LYS A 390 -1.92 5.50 -5.17
N SER A 391 -1.28 6.64 -4.91
CA SER A 391 -0.14 7.11 -5.69
C SER A 391 1.19 6.65 -5.10
N GLY A 392 2.19 6.48 -5.95
CA GLY A 392 3.57 6.21 -5.58
C GLY A 392 4.51 7.10 -6.39
N SER A 393 5.49 7.71 -5.73
CA SER A 393 6.49 8.56 -6.40
C SER A 393 7.87 8.31 -5.84
N LEU A 394 8.86 8.20 -6.73
CA LEU A 394 10.29 8.25 -6.46
C LEU A 394 10.93 9.07 -7.58
N GLY A 395 12.23 9.37 -7.48
CA GLY A 395 12.95 9.98 -8.59
C GLY A 395 12.74 9.19 -9.88
N ASN A 396 12.20 9.86 -10.91
CA ASN A 396 11.87 9.34 -12.25
C ASN A 396 10.72 8.32 -12.33
N ASN A 397 9.98 8.08 -11.24
CA ASN A 397 8.93 7.07 -11.18
C ASN A 397 7.62 7.64 -10.61
N TYR A 398 6.49 7.30 -11.23
CA TYR A 398 5.15 7.65 -10.80
C TYR A 398 4.19 6.50 -11.11
N CYS A 399 3.52 6.00 -10.08
CA CYS A 399 2.52 4.95 -10.20
C CYS A 399 1.20 5.42 -9.59
N LEU A 400 0.07 4.97 -10.16
CA LEU A 400 -1.26 5.15 -9.60
C LEU A 400 -2.04 3.85 -9.80
N SER A 401 -2.58 3.30 -8.72
CA SER A 401 -3.40 2.08 -8.79
C SER A 401 -4.54 2.15 -7.79
N GLY A 402 -5.71 1.65 -8.18
CA GLY A 402 -6.91 1.70 -7.36
C GLY A 402 -8.19 1.45 -8.14
N TYR A 403 -9.24 2.15 -7.76
CA TYR A 403 -10.59 2.01 -8.29
C TYR A 403 -11.01 3.26 -9.05
N LEU A 404 -11.66 3.05 -10.20
CA LEU A 404 -12.25 4.10 -11.04
C LEU A 404 -13.76 3.88 -11.14
N LEU A 405 -14.55 4.88 -10.73
CA LEU A 405 -16.00 4.87 -10.85
C LEU A 405 -16.41 5.53 -12.16
N THR A 406 -17.18 4.82 -12.97
CA THR A 406 -17.66 5.29 -14.28
C THR A 406 -19.03 5.98 -14.17
N ASN A 407 -19.38 6.83 -15.13
CA ASN A 407 -20.69 7.47 -15.18
C ASN A 407 -21.83 6.47 -15.40
N SER A 408 -21.53 5.28 -15.95
CA SER A 408 -22.48 4.18 -16.08
C SER A 408 -22.75 3.42 -14.76
N GLY A 409 -22.03 3.79 -13.67
CA GLY A 409 -22.18 3.18 -12.35
C GLY A 409 -21.31 1.94 -12.12
N LYS A 410 -20.40 1.60 -13.04
CA LYS A 410 -19.45 0.49 -12.86
C LYS A 410 -18.19 0.95 -12.16
N THR A 411 -17.60 0.03 -11.39
CA THR A 411 -16.27 0.19 -10.77
C THR A 411 -15.25 -0.61 -11.55
N LEU A 412 -14.23 0.07 -12.08
CA LEU A 412 -13.05 -0.54 -12.69
C LEU A 412 -11.90 -0.61 -11.70
N ILE A 413 -11.04 -1.61 -11.85
CA ILE A 413 -9.78 -1.73 -11.10
C ILE A 413 -8.64 -1.48 -12.07
N PHE A 414 -7.69 -0.62 -11.69
CA PHE A 414 -6.59 -0.26 -12.56
C PHE A 414 -5.24 -0.21 -11.84
N SER A 415 -4.18 -0.39 -12.63
CA SER A 415 -2.82 -0.06 -12.25
C SER A 415 -2.11 0.59 -13.43
N PHE A 416 -1.54 1.77 -13.19
CA PHE A 416 -0.79 2.54 -14.18
C PHE A 416 0.57 2.88 -13.58
N MET A 417 1.63 2.31 -14.13
CA MET A 417 2.99 2.38 -13.62
C MET A 417 3.91 3.01 -14.66
N ASN A 418 4.55 4.13 -14.30
CA ASN A 418 5.48 4.84 -15.16
C ASN A 418 6.84 4.90 -14.45
N ASN A 419 7.89 4.36 -15.07
CA ASN A 419 9.25 4.31 -14.53
C ASN A 419 10.24 4.91 -15.51
N HIS A 420 11.31 5.50 -14.99
CA HIS A 420 12.45 6.03 -15.77
C HIS A 420 12.14 7.28 -16.62
N PHE A 421 11.08 8.04 -16.32
CA PHE A 421 10.79 9.28 -17.05
C PHE A 421 11.68 10.42 -16.58
N LYS A 422 12.06 11.30 -17.50
CA LYS A 422 12.85 12.52 -17.21
C LYS A 422 12.01 13.79 -17.16
N LYS A 423 10.77 13.74 -17.66
CA LYS A 423 9.81 14.85 -17.62
C LYS A 423 9.23 15.06 -16.22
N SER A 424 8.43 16.11 -16.04
CA SER A 424 7.81 16.33 -14.73
C SER A 424 6.75 15.26 -14.43
N SER A 425 6.60 14.88 -13.16
CA SER A 425 5.50 14.00 -12.76
C SER A 425 4.11 14.62 -13.02
N LYS A 426 4.04 15.95 -13.15
CA LYS A 426 2.81 16.67 -13.51
C LYS A 426 2.33 16.29 -14.91
N GLU A 427 3.22 16.34 -15.89
CA GLU A 427 2.89 15.94 -17.28
C GLU A 427 2.45 14.48 -17.37
N VAL A 428 3.10 13.57 -16.61
CA VAL A 428 2.70 12.16 -16.54
C VAL A 428 1.28 12.04 -15.97
N LYS A 429 0.96 12.78 -14.89
CA LYS A 429 -0.37 12.77 -14.27
C LYS A 429 -1.45 13.31 -15.21
N GLU A 430 -1.18 14.39 -15.95
CA GLU A 430 -2.12 14.99 -16.90
C GLU A 430 -2.47 14.00 -18.03
N GLN A 431 -1.47 13.32 -18.61
CA GLN A 431 -1.72 12.26 -19.60
C GLN A 431 -2.57 11.10 -19.05
N MET A 432 -2.29 10.67 -17.82
CA MET A 432 -3.09 9.63 -17.16
C MET A 432 -4.53 10.12 -16.90
N GLN A 433 -4.71 11.38 -16.55
CA GLN A 433 -6.02 11.96 -16.28
C GLN A 433 -6.92 11.90 -17.52
N GLU A 434 -6.41 12.23 -18.70
CA GLU A 434 -7.18 12.13 -19.96
C GLU A 434 -7.72 10.71 -20.19
N ILE A 435 -6.90 9.69 -19.96
CA ILE A 435 -7.30 8.28 -20.05
C ILE A 435 -8.38 7.95 -19.02
N PHE A 436 -8.20 8.37 -17.77
CA PHE A 436 -9.17 8.09 -16.71
C PHE A 436 -10.51 8.79 -16.93
N GLU A 437 -10.50 10.04 -17.40
CA GLU A 437 -11.73 10.76 -17.75
C GLU A 437 -12.44 10.11 -18.93
N TRP A 438 -11.68 9.66 -19.94
CA TRP A 438 -12.25 8.90 -21.05
C TRP A 438 -12.93 7.62 -20.57
N LEU A 439 -12.26 6.84 -19.71
CA LEU A 439 -12.84 5.62 -19.11
C LEU A 439 -14.10 5.92 -18.32
N ARG A 440 -14.07 6.97 -17.47
CA ARG A 440 -15.23 7.42 -16.69
C ARG A 440 -16.43 7.72 -17.58
N ASP A 441 -16.19 8.44 -18.68
CA ASP A 441 -17.26 8.98 -19.52
C ASP A 441 -17.80 7.98 -20.55
N ASN A 442 -17.02 6.95 -20.92
CA ASN A 442 -17.35 6.07 -22.06
C ASN A 442 -17.56 4.58 -21.71
N TYR A 443 -17.26 4.12 -20.49
CA TYR A 443 -17.44 2.70 -20.07
C TYR A 443 -18.62 2.51 -19.13
#